data_AF-A0A7Y3NFU4-F1
#
_entry.id   AF-A0A7Y3NFU4-F1
#
_cell.length_a   1.000
_cell.length_b   1.000
_cell.length_c   1.000
_cell.angle_alpha   90.00
_cell.angle_beta   90.00
_cell.angle_gamma   90.00
#
_symmetry.space_group_name_H-M   'P 1'
#
loop_
_entity.id
_entity.type
_entity.pdbx_description
1 polymer ?
#
loop_
_entity_poly.entity_id
_entity_poly.type
_entity_poly.pdbx_seq_one_letter_code
_entity_poly.pdbx_strand_id
1 'polypeptide(L)'
;MVKKQNSPLGSLIEKRLDDLGKTQNWLAVETGLSPAAVSKWMKGGDLKRKQVSRLRELLKVSGDTLLDACEGKWVKVVSSTSAAPYLSASPPAAAFVADRDDVFHHAAPLRSEDLKIAELCRVVQELGPDEVDYLLKKARRILDEESSLRHDIKKSGHSA
;
A
#
# COMPACT_ATOMS: atom_id res chain seq x y z
N MET A 1 13.33 -5.90 38.34
CA MET A 1 12.36 -6.26 37.27
C MET A 1 13.12 -6.39 35.97
N VAL A 2 13.28 -7.60 35.44
CA VAL A 2 13.95 -7.81 34.15
C VAL A 2 12.96 -7.36 33.05
N LYS A 3 13.25 -6.27 32.34
CA LYS A 3 12.48 -5.88 31.16
C LYS A 3 12.65 -7.01 30.13
N LYS A 4 11.58 -7.79 29.94
CA LYS A 4 11.55 -8.85 28.93
C LYS A 4 11.87 -8.18 27.58
N GLN A 5 12.95 -8.59 26.93
CA GLN A 5 13.33 -7.98 25.67
C GLN A 5 12.23 -8.25 24.65
N ASN A 6 11.64 -7.19 24.13
CA ASN A 6 10.68 -7.28 23.04
C ASN A 6 11.42 -7.73 21.77
N SER A 7 10.72 -8.47 20.92
CA SER A 7 11.26 -8.84 19.62
C SER A 7 11.57 -7.57 18.81
N PRO A 8 12.47 -7.65 17.80
CA PRO A 8 12.77 -6.51 16.95
C PRO A 8 11.50 -5.91 16.29
N LEU A 9 10.60 -6.79 15.84
CA LEU A 9 9.28 -6.41 15.35
C LEU A 9 8.43 -5.71 16.43
N GLY A 10 8.42 -6.24 17.65
CA GLY A 10 7.70 -5.64 18.76
C GLY A 10 8.19 -4.25 19.13
N SER A 11 9.51 -4.06 19.17
CA SER A 11 10.10 -2.74 19.40
C SER A 11 9.78 -1.76 18.28
N LEU A 12 9.74 -2.21 17.02
CA LEU A 12 9.33 -1.38 15.89
C LEU A 12 7.86 -0.96 16.00
N ILE A 13 6.96 -1.90 16.30
CA ILE A 13 5.53 -1.63 16.47
C ILE A 13 5.29 -0.69 17.66
N GLU A 14 5.93 -0.96 18.80
CA GLU A 14 5.80 -0.15 20.01
C GLU A 14 6.26 1.29 19.75
N LYS A 15 7.44 1.47 19.15
CA LYS A 15 7.94 2.80 18.78
C LYS A 15 6.99 3.55 17.85
N ARG A 16 6.42 2.86 16.86
CA ARG A 16 5.48 3.50 15.91
C ARG A 16 4.13 3.82 16.52
N LEU A 17 3.65 3.00 17.44
CA LEU A 17 2.44 3.31 18.19
C LEU A 17 2.66 4.53 19.10
N ASP A 18 3.84 4.64 19.72
CA ASP A 18 4.24 5.80 20.52
C ASP A 18 4.31 7.08 19.66
N ASP A 19 5.01 7.03 18.51
CA ASP A 19 5.08 8.13 17.54
C ASP A 19 3.68 8.63 17.10
N LEU A 20 2.69 7.73 17.03
CA LEU A 20 1.32 8.02 16.62
C LEU A 20 0.37 8.35 17.79
N GLY A 21 0.83 8.25 19.04
CA GLY A 21 -0.01 8.38 20.24
C GLY A 21 -1.13 7.34 20.29
N LYS A 22 -0.88 6.13 19.80
CA LYS A 22 -1.85 5.01 19.75
C LYS A 22 -1.46 3.90 20.71
N THR A 23 -2.43 3.06 21.04
CA THR A 23 -2.24 1.92 21.95
C THR A 23 -2.28 0.60 21.20
N GLN A 24 -1.79 -0.47 21.84
CA GLN A 24 -1.92 -1.83 21.30
C GLN A 24 -3.38 -2.23 21.05
N ASN A 25 -4.31 -1.76 21.89
CA ASN A 25 -5.73 -2.04 21.73
C ASN A 25 -6.30 -1.37 20.47
N TRP A 26 -5.86 -0.15 20.16
CA TRP A 26 -6.23 0.53 18.91
C TRP A 26 -5.78 -0.29 17.70
N LEU A 27 -4.55 -0.79 17.69
CA LEU A 27 -4.05 -1.63 16.60
C LEU A 27 -4.86 -2.93 16.44
N ALA A 28 -5.30 -3.52 17.55
CA ALA A 28 -6.14 -4.72 17.53
C ALA A 28 -7.49 -4.45 16.86
N VAL A 29 -8.13 -3.31 17.18
CA VAL A 29 -9.40 -2.90 16.55
C VAL A 29 -9.25 -2.67 15.05
N GLU A 30 -8.24 -1.89 14.63
CA GLU A 30 -8.02 -1.54 13.21
C GLU A 30 -7.65 -2.74 12.33
N THR A 31 -7.00 -3.74 12.93
CA THR A 31 -6.63 -5.00 12.25
C THR A 31 -7.72 -6.07 12.35
N GLY A 32 -8.76 -5.85 13.16
CA GLY A 32 -9.80 -6.86 13.42
C GLY A 32 -9.28 -8.09 14.19
N LEU A 33 -8.23 -7.92 15.00
CA LEU A 33 -7.58 -9.01 15.74
C LEU A 33 -7.78 -8.85 17.24
N SER A 34 -7.55 -9.94 17.98
CA SER A 34 -7.56 -9.88 19.43
C SER A 34 -6.30 -9.18 19.96
N PRO A 35 -6.38 -8.46 21.10
CA PRO A 35 -5.21 -7.86 21.73
C PRO A 35 -4.12 -8.89 22.05
N ALA A 36 -4.50 -10.13 22.33
CA ALA A 36 -3.58 -11.25 22.55
C ALA A 36 -2.77 -11.61 21.30
N ALA A 37 -3.38 -11.57 20.11
CA ALA A 37 -2.69 -11.80 18.85
C ALA A 37 -1.64 -10.71 18.59
N VAL A 38 -2.00 -9.44 18.80
CA VAL A 38 -1.05 -8.32 18.70
C VAL A 38 0.08 -8.47 19.71
N SER A 39 -0.22 -8.89 20.96
CA SER A 39 0.81 -9.15 21.97
C SER A 39 1.77 -10.25 21.54
N LYS A 40 1.26 -11.29 20.86
CA LYS A 40 2.07 -12.38 20.33
C LYS A 40 3.02 -11.89 19.24
N TRP A 41 2.60 -10.99 18.36
CA TRP A 41 3.48 -10.37 17.37
C TRP A 41 4.57 -9.52 18.00
N MET A 42 4.24 -8.73 19.02
CA MET A 42 5.24 -7.93 19.72
C MET A 42 6.30 -8.80 20.42
N LYS A 43 5.92 -10.03 20.79
CA LYS A 43 6.82 -11.05 21.35
C LYS A 43 7.58 -11.86 20.29
N GLY A 44 7.43 -11.55 19.00
CA GLY A 44 8.14 -12.21 17.91
C GLY A 44 7.39 -13.38 17.27
N GLY A 45 6.06 -13.42 17.38
CA GLY A 45 5.25 -14.40 16.66
C GLY A 45 5.17 -14.11 15.16
N ASP A 46 4.94 -15.15 14.36
CA ASP A 46 4.83 -15.05 12.91
C ASP A 46 3.74 -14.07 12.46
N LEU A 47 4.14 -13.15 11.57
CA LEU A 47 3.26 -12.20 10.93
C LEU A 47 2.86 -12.71 9.55
N LYS A 48 1.57 -12.91 9.29
CA LYS A 48 1.11 -13.36 7.98
C LYS A 48 1.20 -12.23 6.96
N ARG A 49 1.58 -12.52 5.71
CA ARG A 49 1.67 -11.52 4.62
C ARG A 49 0.42 -10.65 4.46
N LYS A 50 -0.77 -11.23 4.60
CA LYS A 50 -2.05 -10.49 4.55
C LYS A 50 -2.12 -9.37 5.59
N GLN A 51 -1.51 -9.57 6.75
CA GLN A 51 -1.52 -8.59 7.86
C GLN A 51 -0.43 -7.53 7.68
N VAL A 52 0.68 -7.88 7.00
CA VAL A 52 1.76 -6.93 6.67
C VAL A 52 1.23 -5.76 5.86
N SER A 53 0.41 -6.00 4.83
CA SER A 53 -0.16 -4.92 4.00
C SER A 53 -0.98 -3.92 4.83
N ARG A 54 -1.80 -4.43 5.76
CA ARG A 54 -2.63 -3.58 6.63
C ARG A 54 -1.80 -2.83 7.68
N LEU A 55 -0.81 -3.48 8.28
CA LEU A 55 0.13 -2.86 9.22
C LEU A 55 0.95 -1.76 8.58
N ARG A 56 1.36 -1.94 7.32
CA ARG A 56 2.10 -0.94 6.53
C ARG A 56 1.34 0.38 6.47
N GLU A 57 0.05 0.31 6.18
CA GLU A 57 -0.83 1.48 6.07
C GLU A 57 -1.08 2.13 7.44
N LEU A 58 -1.39 1.33 8.46
CA LEU A 58 -1.71 1.83 9.80
C LEU A 58 -0.51 2.45 10.52
N LEU A 59 0.67 1.83 10.42
CA LEU A 59 1.88 2.29 11.09
C LEU A 59 2.73 3.24 10.23
N LYS A 60 2.36 3.44 8.96
CA LYS A 60 3.12 4.24 7.98
C LYS A 60 4.60 3.80 7.88
N VAL A 61 4.84 2.49 7.87
CA VAL A 61 6.17 1.88 7.75
C VAL A 61 6.26 1.13 6.42
N SER A 62 7.44 1.02 5.80
CA SER A 62 7.61 0.19 4.61
C SER A 62 7.34 -1.29 4.91
N GLY A 63 6.79 -2.00 3.93
CA GLY A 63 6.55 -3.44 4.04
C GLY A 63 7.85 -4.22 4.24
N ASP A 64 8.93 -3.82 3.56
CA ASP A 64 10.25 -4.45 3.70
C ASP A 64 10.78 -4.35 5.13
N THR A 65 10.66 -3.17 5.76
CA THR A 65 11.09 -2.97 7.14
C THR A 65 10.32 -3.84 8.14
N LEU A 66 9.02 -4.06 7.89
CA LEU A 66 8.20 -4.97 8.72
C LEU A 66 8.63 -6.44 8.53
N LEU A 67 8.94 -6.84 7.31
CA LEU A 67 9.40 -8.21 6.99
C LEU A 67 10.80 -8.47 7.56
N ASP A 68 11.74 -7.55 7.37
CA ASP A 68 13.10 -7.65 7.93
C ASP A 68 13.07 -7.76 9.47
N ALA A 69 12.20 -6.98 10.12
CA ALA A 69 12.00 -7.05 11.56
C ALA A 69 11.37 -8.38 12.01
N CYS A 70 10.53 -9.00 11.16
CA CYS A 70 9.94 -10.32 11.41
C CYS A 70 10.97 -11.44 11.26
N GLU A 71 11.88 -11.34 10.30
CA GLU A 71 12.97 -12.32 10.08
C GLU A 71 14.09 -12.20 11.12
N GLY A 72 13.99 -11.24 12.05
CA GLY A 72 15.06 -10.94 13.01
C GLY A 72 16.31 -10.34 12.36
N LYS A 73 16.26 -10.04 11.06
CA LYS A 73 17.28 -9.28 10.33
C LYS A 73 17.08 -7.81 10.63
N TRP A 74 17.27 -7.43 11.88
CA TRP A 74 17.49 -6.02 12.18
C TRP A 74 18.86 -5.64 11.64
N VAL A 75 18.86 -5.21 10.38
CA VAL A 75 19.86 -4.26 9.92
C VAL A 75 19.79 -3.15 10.95
N LYS A 76 20.86 -2.95 11.73
CA LYS A 76 21.04 -1.72 12.48
C LYS A 76 20.86 -0.65 11.42
N VAL A 77 19.67 -0.08 11.32
CA VAL A 77 19.43 1.16 10.62
C VAL A 77 20.18 2.12 11.49
N VAL A 78 21.49 2.17 11.24
CA VAL A 78 22.39 3.16 11.79
C VAL A 78 21.62 4.42 11.54
N SER A 79 21.31 5.12 12.63
CA SER A 79 20.93 6.51 12.61
C SER A 79 22.04 7.24 11.87
N SER A 80 22.07 7.09 10.55
CA SER A 80 22.70 8.00 9.62
C SER A 80 21.77 9.18 9.73
N THR A 81 21.92 9.90 10.85
CA THR A 81 22.17 11.31 10.89
C THR A 81 22.05 11.82 9.48
N SER A 82 20.80 12.14 9.13
CA SER A 82 20.55 13.21 8.19
C SER A 82 21.25 14.40 8.83
N ALA A 83 22.54 14.52 8.52
CA ALA A 83 23.28 15.74 8.66
C ALA A 83 22.49 16.69 7.79
N ALA A 84 21.63 17.48 8.42
CA ALA A 84 21.06 18.65 7.79
C ALA A 84 22.26 19.56 7.47
N PRO A 85 22.67 19.74 6.20
CA PRO A 85 23.57 20.80 5.83
C PRO A 85 22.68 21.98 5.43
N TYR A 86 21.87 22.49 6.36
CA TYR A 86 21.18 23.76 6.17
C TYR A 86 21.31 24.58 7.45
N LEU A 87 22.54 24.66 7.95
CA LEU A 87 23.00 25.87 8.60
C LEU A 87 23.22 26.93 7.51
N SER A 88 22.38 27.94 7.55
CA SER A 88 22.79 29.34 7.40
C SER A 88 23.30 29.79 6.03
N ALA A 89 22.37 30.08 5.12
CA ALA A 89 22.51 31.24 4.26
C ALA A 89 21.16 31.94 4.15
N SER A 90 21.04 33.04 4.90
CA SER A 90 19.99 34.03 4.74
C SER A 90 19.96 34.50 3.28
N PRO A 91 18.85 34.34 2.53
CA PRO A 91 18.76 34.94 1.20
C PRO A 91 18.70 36.47 1.37
N PRO A 92 19.53 37.24 0.65
CA PRO A 92 19.41 38.70 0.65
C PRO A 92 18.04 39.09 0.12
N ALA A 93 17.39 40.01 0.84
CA ALA A 93 16.22 40.73 0.39
C ALA A 93 16.56 41.52 -0.90
N ALA A 94 16.40 40.88 -2.05
CA ALA A 94 16.51 41.53 -3.34
C ALA A 94 15.34 41.08 -4.21
N ALA A 95 14.38 41.99 -4.28
CA ALA A 95 13.47 42.22 -5.38
C ALA A 95 13.84 41.50 -6.69
N PHE A 96 12.98 40.57 -7.12
CA PHE A 96 12.76 40.34 -8.54
C PHE A 96 11.25 40.22 -8.77
N VAL A 97 10.67 41.38 -9.04
CA VAL A 97 9.49 41.53 -9.87
C VAL A 97 9.94 41.20 -11.28
N ALA A 98 9.39 40.16 -11.90
CA ALA A 98 9.07 40.08 -13.33
C ALA A 98 8.65 38.65 -13.71
N ASP A 99 7.41 38.56 -14.19
CA ASP A 99 7.14 37.91 -15.47
C ASP A 99 7.38 36.39 -15.53
N ARG A 100 6.37 35.63 -15.10
CA ARG A 100 6.13 34.32 -15.71
C ARG A 100 4.77 34.37 -16.38
N ASP A 101 4.83 34.70 -17.66
CA ASP A 101 3.83 34.36 -18.66
C ASP A 101 3.16 33.02 -18.34
N ASP A 102 1.84 33.12 -18.26
CA ASP A 102 0.82 32.13 -18.58
C ASP A 102 1.27 31.06 -19.58
N VAL A 103 1.98 30.04 -19.10
CA VAL A 103 1.98 28.73 -19.78
C VAL A 103 0.69 28.05 -19.36
N PHE A 104 -0.42 28.47 -19.98
CA PHE A 104 -1.63 27.69 -20.06
C PHE A 104 -1.24 26.32 -20.62
N HIS A 105 -1.07 25.33 -19.73
CA HIS A 105 -1.13 23.94 -20.12
C HIS A 105 -2.53 23.73 -20.69
N HIS A 106 -2.65 23.80 -22.02
CA HIS A 106 -3.77 23.28 -22.75
C HIS A 106 -3.90 21.81 -22.36
N ALA A 107 -4.72 21.54 -21.34
CA ALA A 107 -5.18 20.21 -21.01
C ALA A 107 -5.91 19.72 -22.24
N ALA A 108 -5.22 18.89 -23.04
CA ALA A 108 -5.82 18.24 -24.17
C ALA A 108 -7.10 17.54 -23.68
N PRO A 109 -8.24 17.71 -24.37
CA PRO A 109 -9.46 17.03 -23.99
C PRO A 109 -9.16 15.53 -24.00
N LEU A 110 -9.20 14.93 -22.82
CA LEU A 110 -9.01 13.49 -22.63
C LEU A 110 -9.96 12.78 -23.58
N ARG A 111 -9.45 11.82 -24.36
CA ARG A 111 -10.29 11.05 -25.27
C ARG A 111 -11.31 10.29 -24.44
N SER A 112 -12.49 10.03 -25.00
CA SER A 112 -13.57 9.31 -24.31
C SER A 112 -13.10 7.95 -23.73
N GLU A 113 -12.06 7.36 -24.31
CA GLU A 113 -11.40 6.15 -23.83
C GLU A 113 -10.67 6.34 -22.50
N ASP A 114 -9.99 7.47 -22.30
CA ASP A 114 -9.27 7.80 -21.06
C ASP A 114 -10.23 8.00 -19.87
N LEU A 115 -11.43 8.56 -20.14
CA LEU A 115 -12.49 8.69 -19.13
C LEU A 115 -12.98 7.32 -18.64
N LYS A 116 -13.11 6.34 -19.54
CA LYS A 116 -13.53 4.98 -19.16
C LYS A 116 -12.46 4.27 -18.33
N ILE A 117 -11.19 4.47 -18.66
CA ILE A 117 -10.07 3.90 -17.90
C ILE A 117 -10.02 4.51 -16.50
N ALA A 118 -10.19 5.84 -16.38
CA ALA A 118 -10.21 6.52 -15.09
C ALA A 118 -11.38 6.03 -14.20
N GLU A 119 -12.57 5.84 -14.77
CA GLU A 119 -13.73 5.33 -14.04
C GLU A 119 -13.54 3.87 -13.59
N LEU A 120 -12.96 3.03 -14.45
CA LEU A 120 -12.56 1.67 -14.09
C LEU A 120 -11.55 1.65 -12.95
N CYS A 121 -10.52 2.50 -12.99
CA CYS A 121 -9.52 2.60 -11.93
C CYS A 121 -10.15 3.02 -10.60
N ARG A 122 -11.12 3.95 -10.63
CA ARG A 122 -11.84 4.37 -9.43
C ARG A 122 -12.66 3.21 -8.84
N VAL A 123 -13.41 2.49 -9.66
CA VAL A 123 -14.20 1.32 -9.21
C VAL A 123 -13.28 0.23 -8.64
N VAL A 124 -12.12 0.00 -9.24
CA VAL A 124 -11.12 -0.96 -8.73
C VAL A 124 -10.51 -0.53 -7.39
N GLN A 125 -10.41 0.79 -7.11
CA GLN A 125 -9.95 1.27 -5.80
C GLN A 125 -11.00 1.17 -4.71
N GLU A 126 -12.29 1.30 -5.06
CA GLU A 126 -13.40 1.10 -4.12
C GLU A 126 -13.62 -0.40 -3.80
N LEU A 127 -13.30 -1.29 -4.75
CA LEU A 127 -13.37 -2.74 -4.57
C LEU A 127 -12.10 -3.28 -3.90
N GLY A 128 -12.26 -4.07 -2.84
CA GLY A 128 -11.12 -4.72 -2.18
C GLY A 128 -10.40 -5.74 -3.08
N PRO A 129 -9.14 -6.09 -2.78
CA PRO A 129 -8.33 -6.97 -3.63
C PRO A 129 -8.93 -8.37 -3.83
N ASP A 130 -9.62 -8.91 -2.82
CA ASP A 130 -10.30 -10.20 -2.91
C ASP A 130 -11.51 -10.14 -3.86
N GLU A 131 -12.18 -8.99 -3.95
CA GLU A 131 -13.36 -8.79 -4.80
C GLU A 131 -12.95 -8.56 -6.26
N VAL A 132 -11.86 -7.85 -6.48
CA VAL A 132 -11.22 -7.71 -7.80
C VAL A 132 -10.79 -9.09 -8.34
N ASP A 133 -10.16 -9.93 -7.51
CA ASP A 133 -9.76 -11.30 -7.91
C ASP A 133 -10.97 -12.17 -8.27
N TYR A 134 -12.06 -12.07 -7.50
CA TYR A 134 -13.32 -12.76 -7.80
C TYR A 134 -13.91 -12.32 -9.15
N LEU A 135 -13.97 -11.01 -9.40
CA LEU A 135 -14.51 -10.46 -10.65
C LEU A 135 -13.65 -10.85 -11.86
N LEU A 136 -12.32 -10.83 -11.72
CA LEU A 136 -11.41 -11.26 -12.78
C LEU A 136 -11.59 -12.75 -13.12
N LYS A 137 -11.72 -13.62 -12.11
CA LYS A 137 -12.01 -15.04 -12.32
C LYS A 137 -13.35 -15.26 -13.01
N LYS A 138 -14.38 -14.51 -12.61
CA LYS A 138 -15.71 -14.59 -13.22
C LYS A 138 -15.70 -14.12 -14.68
N ALA A 139 -15.05 -12.99 -14.97
CA ALA A 139 -14.90 -12.47 -16.33
C ALA A 139 -14.16 -13.47 -17.23
N ARG A 140 -13.10 -14.10 -16.72
CA ARG A 140 -12.35 -15.11 -17.45
C ARG A 140 -13.21 -16.34 -17.81
N ARG A 141 -14.02 -16.83 -16.86
CA ARG A 141 -14.95 -17.94 -17.13
C ARG A 141 -15.95 -17.59 -18.24
N ILE A 142 -16.49 -16.38 -18.23
CA ILE A 142 -17.44 -15.92 -19.27
C ILE A 142 -16.74 -15.88 -20.65
N LEU A 143 -15.51 -15.38 -20.72
CA LEU A 143 -14.74 -15.35 -21.98
C LEU A 143 -14.41 -16.75 -22.51
N ASP A 144 -14.11 -17.70 -21.63
CA ASP A 144 -13.91 -19.11 -22.00
C ASP A 144 -15.23 -19.74 -22.52
N GLU A 145 -16.36 -19.48 -21.86
CA GLU A 145 -17.68 -19.95 -22.30
C GLU A 145 -18.07 -19.38 -23.67
N GLU A 146 -17.87 -18.07 -23.89
CA GLU A 146 -18.12 -17.44 -25.20
C GLU A 146 -17.19 -17.99 -26.30
N SER A 147 -15.93 -18.26 -25.97
CA SER A 147 -14.98 -18.87 -26.92
C SER A 147 -15.43 -20.27 -27.33
N SER A 148 -15.93 -21.08 -26.38
CA SER A 148 -16.49 -22.40 -26.67
C SER A 148 -17.69 -22.32 -27.63
N LEU A 149 -18.64 -21.41 -27.36
CA LEU A 149 -19.84 -21.23 -28.19
C LEU A 149 -19.49 -20.79 -29.62
N ARG A 150 -18.49 -19.94 -29.80
CA ARG A 150 -18.02 -19.51 -31.14
C ARG A 150 -17.41 -20.67 -31.93
N HIS A 151 -16.76 -21.63 -31.27
CA HIS A 151 -16.21 -22.81 -31.91
C HIS A 151 -17.30 -23.79 -32.38
N ASP A 152 -18.38 -23.95 -31.61
CA ASP A 152 -19.50 -24.83 -31.97
C ASP A 152 -20.28 -24.31 -33.19
N ILE A 153 -20.52 -23.00 -33.27
CA ILE A 153 -21.18 -22.38 -34.44
C ILE A 153 -20.35 -22.55 -35.72
N LYS A 154 -19.02 -22.51 -35.63
CA LYS A 154 -18.14 -22.72 -36.79
C LYS A 154 -18.14 -24.16 -37.28
N LYS A 155 -18.43 -25.12 -36.40
CA LYS A 155 -18.47 -26.56 -36.72
C LYS A 155 -19.79 -26.99 -37.35
N SER A 156 -20.91 -26.34 -36.99
CA SER A 156 -22.23 -26.63 -37.56
C SER A 156 -22.46 -25.98 -38.94
N GLY A 157 -21.73 -24.91 -39.28
CA GLY A 157 -21.85 -24.21 -40.57
C GLY A 157 -21.09 -24.82 -41.76
N HIS A 158 -20.40 -25.96 -41.60
CA HIS A 158 -19.58 -26.58 -42.66
C HIS A 158 -20.20 -27.83 -43.31
N SER A 159 -21.50 -28.04 -43.11
CA SER A 159 -22.24 -29.18 -43.65
C SER A 159 -23.54 -28.72 -44.35
N ALA A 160 -23.41 -27.77 -45.26
CA ALA A 160 -24.45 -27.36 -46.20
C ALA A 160 -23.88 -27.36 -47.62
#